data_AF-A0A2D9XN77-F1
#
_entry.id   AF-A0A2D9XN77-F1
#
_cell.length_a   1.000
_cell.length_b   1.000
_cell.length_c   1.000
_cell.angle_alpha   90.00
_cell.angle_beta   90.00
_cell.angle_gamma   90.00
#
_symmetry.space_group_name_H-M   'P 1'
#
loop_
_entity.id
_entity.type
_entity.pdbx_description
1 polymer ?
#
loop_
_entity_poly.entity_id
_entity_poly.type
_entity_poly.pdbx_seq_one_letter_code
_entity_poly.pdbx_strand_id
1 'polypeptide(L)' 'RRNKRRSHDSLDTVNWVEDSNTGEPKRRHHIDMKTGMYKGKQILDIQD' A
#
# COMPACT_ATOMS: atom_id res chain seq x y z
N ARG A 1 14.20 30.48 15.63
CA ARG A 1 13.73 29.14 16.11
C ARG A 1 12.91 28.39 15.04
N ARG A 2 13.43 28.23 13.82
CA ARG A 2 12.67 27.60 12.71
C ARG A 2 12.41 26.10 12.93
N ASN A 3 13.43 25.36 13.34
CA ASN A 3 13.35 23.90 13.45
C ASN A 3 12.47 23.43 14.61
N LYS A 4 12.29 24.24 15.66
CA LYS A 4 11.34 23.95 16.77
C LYS A 4 9.88 23.98 16.34
N ARG A 5 9.55 24.76 15.30
CA ARG A 5 8.19 24.77 14.72
C ARG A 5 7.92 23.51 13.88
N ARG A 6 8.98 22.91 13.32
CA ARG A 6 8.90 21.76 12.40
C ARG A 6 9.05 20.40 13.08
N SER A 7 8.95 20.35 14.42
CA SER A 7 9.12 19.10 15.17
C SER A 7 8.05 18.05 14.87
N HIS A 8 6.91 18.47 14.30
CA HIS A 8 5.80 17.59 13.92
C HIS A 8 5.62 17.48 12.40
N ASP A 9 6.54 18.02 11.60
CA ASP A 9 6.47 17.97 10.13
C ASP A 9 6.98 16.61 9.58
N SER A 10 7.16 15.60 10.44
CA SER A 10 7.58 14.27 10.00
C SER A 10 6.47 13.59 9.20
N LEU A 11 6.84 12.86 8.16
CA LEU A 11 5.91 12.03 7.42
C LEU A 11 5.60 10.75 8.22
N ASP A 12 4.34 10.35 8.22
CA ASP A 12 3.90 9.10 8.82
C ASP A 12 4.23 7.92 7.91
N THR A 13 4.68 6.81 8.52
CA THR A 13 4.90 5.57 7.80
C THR A 13 3.57 4.86 7.55
N VAL A 14 3.43 4.28 6.35
CA VAL A 14 2.23 3.52 5.99
C VAL A 14 2.44 2.05 6.36
N ASN A 15 1.42 1.43 6.96
CA ASN A 15 1.40 0.00 7.21
C ASN A 15 1.19 -0.77 5.90
N TRP A 16 2.20 -1.54 5.51
CA TRP A 16 2.16 -2.44 4.36
C TRP A 16 2.17 -3.89 4.83
N VAL A 17 1.65 -4.79 3.99
CA VAL A 17 1.54 -6.23 4.23
C VAL A 17 1.93 -6.94 2.94
N GLU A 18 2.60 -8.08 3.03
CA GLU A 18 2.86 -8.93 1.86
C GLU A 18 1.58 -9.63 1.38
N ASP A 19 1.38 -9.67 0.08
CA ASP A 19 0.34 -10.49 -0.52
C ASP A 19 0.69 -11.98 -0.37
N SER A 20 -0.23 -12.77 0.17
CA SER A 20 0.00 -14.19 0.43
C SER A 20 0.13 -15.05 -0.84
N ASN A 21 -0.34 -14.55 -1.99
CA ASN A 21 -0.31 -15.29 -3.26
C ASN A 21 0.87 -14.85 -4.14
N THR A 22 1.23 -13.57 -4.14
CA THR A 22 2.30 -13.04 -5.01
C THR A 22 3.58 -12.63 -4.29
N GLY A 23 3.55 -12.52 -2.95
CA GLY A 23 4.67 -12.03 -2.16
C GLY A 23 4.94 -10.53 -2.32
N GLU A 24 4.07 -9.79 -3.00
CA GLU A 24 4.27 -8.37 -3.27
C GLU A 24 3.76 -7.47 -2.12
N PRO A 25 4.42 -6.33 -1.86
CA PRO A 25 3.97 -5.41 -0.82
C PRO A 25 2.68 -4.70 -1.25
N LYS A 26 1.60 -4.94 -0.50
CA LYS A 26 0.31 -4.26 -0.67
C LYS A 26 -0.12 -3.49 0.57
N ARG A 27 -0.99 -2.50 0.38
CA ARG A 27 -1.69 -1.87 1.50
C ARG A 27 -2.80 -2.79 2.00
N ARG A 28 -2.95 -2.88 3.32
CA ARG A 28 -4.03 -3.67 3.92
C ARG A 28 -5.38 -3.16 3.41
N HIS A 29 -6.29 -4.07 3.08
CA HIS A 29 -7.63 -3.78 2.52
C HIS A 29 -7.67 -3.11 1.13
N HIS A 30 -6.54 -2.98 0.44
CA HIS A 30 -6.50 -2.48 -0.93
C HIS A 30 -6.32 -3.65 -1.91
N ILE A 31 -6.73 -3.41 -3.15
CA ILE A 31 -6.50 -4.31 -4.29
C ILE A 31 -5.03 -4.21 -4.66
N ASP A 32 -4.41 -5.35 -5.00
CA ASP A 32 -3.10 -5.34 -5.62
C ASP A 32 -3.25 -4.88 -7.08
N MET A 33 -2.59 -3.78 -7.45
CA MET A 33 -2.72 -3.20 -8.80
C MET A 33 -2.03 -4.04 -9.87
N LYS A 34 -1.09 -4.92 -9.50
CA LYS A 34 -0.42 -5.78 -10.48
C LYS A 34 -1.26 -6.98 -10.88
N THR A 35 -1.84 -7.66 -9.89
CA THR A 35 -2.69 -8.82 -10.16
C THR A 35 -4.16 -8.47 -10.34
N GLY A 36 -4.61 -7.29 -9.92
CA GLY A 36 -6.02 -6.94 -9.87
C GLY A 36 -6.81 -7.78 -8.86
N MET A 37 -6.14 -8.55 -7.99
CA MET A 37 -6.75 -9.51 -7.08
C MET A 37 -7.06 -8.88 -5.72
N TYR A 38 -8.23 -9.23 -5.15
CA TYR A 38 -8.55 -8.95 -3.75
C TYR A 38 -9.42 -10.07 -3.17
N LYS A 39 -9.05 -10.57 -1.97
CA LYS A 39 -9.75 -11.67 -1.29
C LYS A 39 -10.01 -12.90 -2.18
N GLY A 40 -9.05 -13.24 -3.04
CA GLY A 40 -9.14 -14.40 -3.94
C GLY A 40 -10.08 -14.22 -5.14
N LYS A 41 -10.48 -12.98 -5.45
CA LYS A 41 -11.28 -12.67 -6.64
C LYS A 41 -10.55 -11.65 -7.52
N GLN A 42 -10.66 -11.81 -8.83
CA GLN A 42 -10.24 -10.82 -9.83
C GLN A 42 -11.21 -9.63 -9.77
N ILE A 43 -10.71 -8.43 -9.48
CA ILE A 43 -11.51 -7.19 -9.39
C ILE A 43 -11.24 -6.27 -10.58
N LEU A 44 -10.01 -6.23 -11.08
CA LEU A 44 -9.61 -5.40 -12.22
C LEU A 44 -9.17 -6.30 -13.37
N ASP A 45 -9.63 -6.00 -14.58
CA ASP A 45 -9.03 -6.61 -15.77
C ASP A 45 -7.61 -6.07 -15.94
N ILE A 46 -6.64 -6.98 -16.04
CA ILE A 46 -5.24 -6.63 -16.23
C ILE A 46 -5.12 -6.15 -17.69
N GLN A 47 -4.91 -4.86 -17.90
CA GLN A 47 -4.40 -4.36 -19.18
C GLN A 47 -2.87 -4.41 -19.11
N ASP A 48 -2.27 -5.17 -20.02
CA ASP A 48 -0.83 -5.18 -20.29
C ASP A 48 -0.33 -3.78 -20.70
#